data_AF-A0A6M1T781-F1
#
_entry.id   AF-A0A6M1T781-F1
#
_cell.length_a   1.000
_cell.length_b   1.000
_cell.length_c   1.000
_cell.angle_alpha   90.00
_cell.angle_beta   90.00
_cell.angle_gamma   90.00
#
_symmetry.space_group_name_H-M   'P 1'
#
loop_
_entity.id
_entity.type
_entity.pdbx_description
1 polymer ?
#
loop_
_entity_poly.entity_id
_entity_poly.type
_entity_poly.pdbx_seq_one_letter_code
_entity_poly.pdbx_strand_id
1 'polypeptide(L)' 'MKLIKLSDQYLNFDNVTHILDDGDEITVMFNTQDDNRIYLTRFEGNDVKKLREWLEKNAEQVN' A
#
# COMPACT_ATOMS: atom_id res chain seq x y z
N MET A 1 -4.02 -8.40 -10.98
CA MET A 1 -2.80 -8.05 -10.21
C MET A 1 -2.85 -6.58 -9.92
N LYS A 2 -3.00 -6.20 -8.65
CA LYS A 2 -3.14 -4.81 -8.23
C LYS A 2 -1.76 -4.24 -7.91
N LEU A 3 -1.09 -3.68 -8.91
CA LEU A 3 0.29 -3.20 -8.80
C LEU A 3 0.36 -1.67 -8.93
N ILE A 4 1.09 -1.02 -8.04
CA ILE A 4 1.44 0.41 -8.15
C ILE A 4 2.95 0.59 -7.99
N LYS A 5 3.54 1.50 -8.76
CA LYS A 5 4.92 1.94 -8.58
C LYS A 5 4.93 3.24 -7.76
N LEU A 6 5.59 3.23 -6.60
CA LEU A 6 5.85 4.40 -5.76
C LEU A 6 7.36 4.57 -5.63
N SER A 7 7.85 5.79 -5.92
CA SER A 7 9.28 6.06 -6.09
C SER A 7 10.02 4.93 -6.81
N ASP A 8 10.86 4.16 -6.10
CA ASP A 8 11.69 3.08 -6.64
C ASP A 8 11.17 1.67 -6.30
N GLN A 9 9.95 1.57 -5.78
CA GLN A 9 9.33 0.33 -5.30
C GLN A 9 8.05 0.00 -6.06
N TYR A 10 7.78 -1.30 -6.20
CA TYR A 10 6.49 -1.80 -6.65
C TYR A 10 5.75 -2.43 -5.48
N LEU A 11 4.52 -2.00 -5.28
CA LEU A 11 3.60 -2.57 -4.29
C LEU A 11 2.61 -3.48 -4.99
N ASN A 12 2.52 -4.71 -4.50
CA ASN A 12 1.46 -5.63 -4.88
C ASN A 12 0.38 -5.65 -3.79
N PHE A 13 -0.78 -5.09 -4.11
CA PHE A 13 -1.94 -4.99 -3.22
C PHE A 13 -2.68 -6.31 -3.01
N ASP A 14 -2.35 -7.35 -3.76
CA ASP A 14 -2.93 -8.68 -3.54
C ASP A 14 -2.47 -9.32 -2.22
N ASN A 15 -1.35 -8.85 -1.64
CA ASN A 15 -0.80 -9.32 -0.35
C ASN A 15 -0.90 -8.28 0.78
N VAL A 16 -1.53 -7.14 0.52
CA VAL A 16 -1.74 -6.10 1.54
C VAL A 16 -2.83 -6.56 2.48
N THR A 17 -2.55 -6.51 3.78
CA THR A 17 -3.54 -6.87 4.81
C THR A 17 -4.16 -5.64 5.45
N HIS A 18 -3.39 -4.55 5.61
CA HIS A 18 -3.86 -3.32 6.24
C HIS A 18 -3.22 -2.10 5.60
N ILE A 19 -3.98 -1.01 5.61
CA ILE A 19 -3.53 0.33 5.22
C ILE A 19 -3.91 1.28 6.35
N LEU A 20 -2.94 2.04 6.83
CA LEU A 20 -3.13 3.10 7.82
C LEU A 20 -2.79 4.42 7.15
N ASP A 21 -3.75 5.33 7.07
CA ASP A 21 -3.58 6.67 6.50
C ASP A 21 -3.73 7.71 7.63
N ASP A 22 -2.65 8.44 7.92
CA ASP A 22 -2.59 9.51 8.94
C ASP A 22 -2.55 10.91 8.28
N GLY A 23 -2.99 11.02 7.02
CA GLY A 23 -3.04 12.27 6.26
C GLY A 23 -1.72 12.59 5.56
N ASP A 24 -0.64 12.78 6.32
CA ASP A 24 0.69 13.11 5.77
C ASP A 24 1.54 11.85 5.47
N GLU A 25 1.10 10.71 5.99
CA GLU A 25 1.77 9.43 5.92
C GLU A 25 0.77 8.32 5.60
N ILE A 26 1.17 7.35 4.77
CA ILE A 26 0.46 6.09 4.62
C ILE A 26 1.40 4.94 4.94
N THR A 27 1.02 4.10 5.89
CA THR A 27 1.68 2.82 6.18
C THR A 27 0.89 1.68 5.57
N VAL A 28 1.56 0.84 4.79
CA VAL A 28 0.99 -0.35 4.16
C VAL A 28 1.62 -1.59 4.78
N MET A 29 0.80 -2.54 5.22
CA MET A 29 1.23 -3.81 5.80
C MET A 29 0.96 -4.96 4.84
N PHE A 30 1.92 -5.87 4.70
CA PHE A 30 1.85 -7.02 3.80
C PHE A 30 2.13 -8.31 4.57
N ASN A 31 1.38 -9.36 4.26
CA ASN A 31 1.77 -10.71 4.63
C ASN A 31 2.58 -11.33 3.50
N THR A 32 3.65 -12.03 3.84
CA THR A 32 4.37 -12.89 2.89
C THR A 32 3.92 -14.33 3.12
N GLN A 33 3.94 -15.17 2.07
CA GLN A 33 3.49 -16.57 2.14
C GLN A 33 4.18 -17.43 3.22
N ASP A 34 5.25 -16.94 3.85
CA ASP A 34 5.90 -17.57 5.01
C ASP A 34 5.14 -17.37 6.35
N ASP A 35 3.95 -16.76 6.35
CA ASP A 35 2.92 -16.64 7.42
C ASP A 35 3.37 -16.15 8.82
N ASN A 36 4.67 -15.93 9.03
CA ASN A 36 5.25 -15.64 10.33
C ASN A 36 5.95 -14.27 10.37
N ARG A 37 5.86 -13.49 9.29
CA ARG A 37 6.47 -12.17 9.17
C ARG A 37 5.50 -11.20 8.51
N ILE A 38 5.19 -10.13 9.25
CA ILE A 38 4.49 -8.97 8.72
C ILE A 38 5.55 -7.96 8.31
N TYR A 39 5.48 -7.51 7.05
CA TYR A 39 6.30 -6.41 6.56
C TYR A 39 5.43 -5.16 6.51
N LEU A 40 6.04 -4.01 6.78
CA LEU A 40 5.38 -2.72 6.65
C LEU A 40 6.29 -1.76 5.89
N THR A 41 5.68 -0.93 5.06
CA THR A 41 6.35 0.17 4.37
C THR A 41 5.57 1.45 4.62
N ARG A 42 6.30 2.49 5.00
CA ARG A 42 5.81 3.85 5.21
C ARG A 42 6.07 4.70 3.98
N PHE A 43 5.06 5.43 3.55
CA PHE A 43 5.12 6.39 2.45
C PHE A 43 4.81 7.79 2.96
N GLU A 44 5.49 8.78 2.40
CA GLU A 44 5.34 10.19 2.73
C GLU A 44 5.34 11.05 1.46
N GLY A 45 4.94 12.33 1.60
CA GLY A 45 5.11 13.33 0.56
C GLY A 45 4.39 12.99 -0.75
N ASN A 46 5.12 12.97 -1.87
CA ASN A 46 4.53 12.72 -3.19
C ASN A 46 4.00 11.30 -3.36
N ASP A 47 4.55 10.32 -2.63
CA ASP A 47 4.07 8.94 -2.73
C ASP A 47 2.72 8.77 -2.03
N VAL A 48 2.47 9.50 -0.93
CA VAL A 48 1.13 9.51 -0.28
C VAL A 48 0.06 10.01 -1.23
N LYS A 49 0.31 11.11 -1.96
CA LYS A 49 -0.64 11.65 -2.94
C LYS A 49 -0.96 10.61 -4.03
N LYS A 50 0.08 10.01 -4.62
CA LYS A 50 -0.08 8.98 -5.66
C LYS A 50 -0.81 7.75 -5.15
N LEU A 51 -0.47 7.31 -3.94
CA LEU A 51 -1.06 6.12 -3.34
C LEU A 51 -2.55 6.36 -3.03
N ARG A 52 -2.90 7.53 -2.46
CA ARG A 52 -4.30 7.88 -2.16
C ARG A 52 -5.15 7.96 -3.42
N GLU A 53 -4.68 8.65 -4.47
CA GLU A 53 -5.38 8.69 -5.77
C GLU A 53 -5.60 7.30 -6.37
N TRP A 54 -4.63 6.41 -6.20
CA TRP A 54 -4.77 5.03 -6.67
C TRP A 54 -5.77 4.24 -5.83
N LEU A 55 -5.74 4.37 -4.50
CA LEU A 55 -6.69 3.72 -3.60
C LEU A 55 -8.12 4.18 -3.87
N GLU A 56 -8.35 5.47 -4.06
CA GLU A 56 -9.67 6.02 -4.41
C GLU A 56 -10.21 5.45 -5.72
N LYS A 57 -9.35 5.31 -6.74
CA LYS A 57 -9.73 4.71 -8.04
C LYS A 57 -9.99 3.21 -7.98
N ASN A 58 -9.44 2.52 -6.97
CA ASN A 58 -9.51 1.07 -6.85
C ASN A 58 -10.23 0.62 -5.56
N ALA A 59 -11.01 1.50 -4.92
CA ALA A 59 -11.65 1.24 -3.63
C ALA A 59 -12.52 -0.02 -3.64
N GLU A 60 -13.23 -0.29 -4.74
CA GLU A 60 -14.05 -1.50 -4.91
C GLU A 60 -13.24 -2.80 -4.99
N GLN A 61 -11.96 -2.69 -5.31
CA GLN A 61 -11.06 -3.82 -5.46
C GLN A 61 -10.22 -4.06 -4.21
N VAL A 62 -10.11 -3.11 -3.29
CA VAL A 62 -9.28 -3.24 -2.08
C VAL A 62 -10.10 -3.73 -0.88
N ASN A 63 -11.44 -3.79 -0.99
CA ASN A 63 -12.36 -4.40 -0.02
C ASN A 63 -12.51 -5.92 -0.18
#